data_AF-A0A2V6T216-F1
#
_entry.id   AF-A0A2V6T216-F1
#
_cell.length_a   1.000
_cell.length_b   1.000
_cell.length_c   1.000
_cell.angle_alpha   90.00
_cell.angle_beta   90.00
_cell.angle_gamma   90.00
#
_symmetry.space_group_name_H-M   'P 1'
#
loop_
_entity.id
_entity.type
_entity.pdbx_description
1 polymer ?
#
loop_
_entity_poly.entity_id
_entity_poly.type
_entity_poly.pdbx_seq_one_letter_code
_entity_poly.pdbx_strand_id
1 'polypeptide(L)'
;GLPMLLACALRARPTRPWWRCLVRADAGLAAAGAVVGFLVGTPFAALAPVEFLRGVVGEVGEVRAVQFGNEADLPALFFHLLHSLPTAMGLPLALVALGGLGLTLIRAGIAEAIWLAFPLPYLLVIGTWSSRFERYAVPLLPFAALLAARAVVALVDAGRVRLPWLRRVPAGLAVTVAAALLLALPVGRLVAFHRLLGRPDTREVAASWIEHQLPSGTRIAVEPYGPSLPVASGVLGASRKAAMLDFARSPGEGAGAIAPVVPRDHAEGGYWVLRLNAYDLGWLRREQVRYVVLSGFVYRRHLQACDRYPEPCRFYAELGRRGTLLLTVGSGADDGPLWVGDIYAPLTQLRERVRPGPTLKIYGLPVEP
;
A
#
# COMPACT_ATOMS: atom_id res chain seq x y z
N GLY A 1 -4.41 20.77 16.39
CA GLY A 1 -5.65 21.53 16.63
C GLY A 1 -6.74 20.67 17.28
N LEU A 2 -7.37 19.79 16.50
CA LEU A 2 -8.48 18.91 16.93
C LEU A 2 -8.28 18.14 18.25
N PRO A 3 -7.11 17.52 18.52
CA PRO A 3 -6.87 16.87 19.81
C PRO A 3 -6.89 17.78 21.03
N MET A 4 -6.41 19.00 20.86
CA MET A 4 -6.39 19.99 21.93
C MET A 4 -7.79 20.54 22.18
N LEU A 5 -8.61 20.67 21.13
CA LEU A 5 -10.03 20.98 21.21
C LEU A 5 -10.80 19.87 21.94
N LEU A 6 -10.54 18.60 21.62
CA LEU A 6 -11.10 17.44 22.32
C LEU A 6 -10.68 17.39 23.79
N ALA A 7 -9.40 17.60 24.10
CA ALA A 7 -8.90 17.67 25.47
C ALA A 7 -9.48 18.86 26.26
N CYS A 8 -9.69 20.00 25.60
CA CYS A 8 -10.33 21.18 26.19
C CYS A 8 -11.85 20.98 26.42
N ALA A 9 -12.53 20.29 25.50
CA ALA A 9 -13.94 19.92 25.64
C ALA A 9 -14.14 18.92 26.79
N LEU A 10 -13.27 17.91 26.92
CA LEU A 10 -13.27 16.97 28.05
C LEU A 10 -12.90 17.64 29.39
N ARG A 11 -12.20 18.78 29.37
CA ARG A 11 -11.90 19.62 30.54
C ARG A 11 -13.01 20.61 30.91
N ALA A 12 -14.08 20.72 30.11
CA ALA A 12 -15.16 21.67 30.38
C ALA A 12 -15.87 21.27 31.69
N ARG A 13 -15.55 21.97 32.78
CA ARG A 13 -16.35 21.94 34.00
C ARG A 13 -17.61 22.79 33.76
N PRO A 14 -18.76 22.46 34.36
CA PRO A 14 -20.02 23.20 34.16
C PRO A 14 -19.90 24.71 34.48
N THR A 15 -18.89 25.13 35.23
CA THR A 15 -18.68 26.52 35.66
C THR A 15 -17.65 27.31 34.83
N ARG A 16 -16.99 26.72 33.81
CA ARG A 16 -16.04 27.44 32.95
C ARG A 16 -16.24 27.10 31.48
N PRO A 17 -16.43 28.10 30.60
CA PRO A 17 -16.67 27.84 29.19
C PRO A 17 -15.41 27.28 28.51
N TRP A 18 -15.60 26.26 27.67
CA TRP A 18 -14.55 25.48 27.00
C TRP A 18 -13.57 26.33 26.16
N TRP A 19 -14.02 27.47 25.61
CA TRP A 19 -13.20 28.35 24.79
C TRP A 19 -12.05 29.03 25.56
N ARG A 20 -12.15 29.21 26.89
CA ARG A 20 -11.05 29.78 27.70
C ARG A 20 -9.81 28.87 27.76
N CYS A 21 -9.96 27.58 27.43
CA CYS A 21 -8.86 26.65 27.30
C CYS A 21 -8.06 26.87 26.00
N LEU A 22 -8.70 27.41 24.95
CA LEU A 22 -8.06 27.75 23.67
C LEU A 22 -7.26 29.06 23.72
N VAL A 23 -7.56 29.93 24.68
CA VAL A 23 -6.90 31.23 24.88
C VAL A 23 -5.70 31.12 25.85
N ARG A 24 -5.35 29.91 26.32
CA ARG A 24 -4.17 29.70 27.18
C ARG A 24 -2.88 29.81 26.35
N ALA A 25 -1.84 30.40 26.93
CA ALA A 25 -0.51 30.48 26.31
C ALA A 25 0.01 29.10 25.86
N ASP A 26 -0.25 28.05 26.66
CA ASP A 26 0.13 26.67 26.35
C ASP A 26 -0.48 26.16 25.02
N ALA A 27 -1.73 26.55 24.74
CA ALA A 27 -2.45 26.21 23.52
C ALA A 27 -1.86 26.92 22.31
N GLY A 28 -1.55 28.21 22.48
CA GLY A 28 -0.85 29.01 21.46
C GLY A 28 0.54 28.44 21.15
N LEU A 29 1.31 28.05 22.18
CA LEU A 29 2.64 27.47 22.02
C LEU A 29 2.58 26.11 21.30
N ALA A 30 1.62 25.25 21.63
CA ALA A 30 1.46 23.97 20.95
C ALA A 30 1.04 24.14 19.48
N ALA A 31 0.17 25.11 19.19
CA ALA A 31 -0.22 25.44 17.82
C ALA A 31 0.96 26.01 17.02
N ALA A 32 1.73 26.94 17.60
CA ALA A 32 2.93 27.50 16.98
C ALA A 32 3.98 26.40 16.74
N GLY A 33 4.21 25.52 17.72
CA GLY A 33 5.10 24.37 17.57
C GLY A 33 4.65 23.40 16.47
N ALA A 34 3.34 23.17 16.33
CA ALA A 34 2.81 22.36 15.24
C ALA A 34 3.01 23.01 13.86
N VAL A 35 2.83 24.33 13.75
CA VAL A 35 3.08 25.06 12.49
C VAL A 35 4.56 25.05 12.15
N VAL A 36 5.43 25.35 13.12
CA VAL A 36 6.89 25.31 12.92
C VAL A 36 7.33 23.90 12.53
N GLY A 37 6.86 22.87 13.25
CA GLY A 37 7.15 21.47 12.93
C GLY A 37 6.68 21.07 11.53
N PHE A 38 5.49 21.52 11.11
CA PHE A 38 4.99 21.31 9.75
C PHE A 38 5.86 21.99 8.70
N LEU A 39 6.24 23.26 8.90
CA LEU A 39 7.07 23.99 7.93
C LEU A 39 8.50 23.44 7.87
N VAL A 40 9.06 22.99 8.99
CA VAL A 40 10.38 22.33 9.02
C VAL A 40 10.32 20.95 8.35
N GLY A 41 9.27 20.18 8.61
CA GLY A 41 9.08 18.86 8.00
C GLY A 41 8.60 18.90 6.55
N THR A 42 8.05 20.02 6.10
CA THR A 42 7.50 20.20 4.75
C THR A 42 7.84 21.61 4.24
N PRO A 43 9.12 21.93 4.01
CA PRO A 43 9.55 23.28 3.64
C PRO A 43 8.94 23.74 2.32
N PHE A 44 8.65 22.82 1.40
CA PHE A 44 7.97 23.12 0.14
C PHE A 44 6.54 23.63 0.29
N ALA A 45 5.89 23.43 1.43
CA ALA A 45 4.61 24.08 1.71
C ALA A 45 4.75 25.61 1.77
N ALA A 46 5.93 26.13 2.15
CA ALA A 46 6.25 27.56 2.12
C ALA A 46 7.00 27.99 0.84
N LEU A 47 7.91 27.14 0.33
CA LEU A 47 8.75 27.48 -0.82
C LEU A 47 8.00 27.37 -2.17
N ALA A 48 7.02 26.47 -2.26
CA ALA A 48 6.24 26.19 -3.48
C ALA A 48 4.76 25.95 -3.12
N PRO A 49 4.06 26.96 -2.56
CA PRO A 49 2.74 26.77 -1.97
C PRO A 49 1.68 26.34 -3.00
N VAL A 50 1.81 26.79 -4.25
CA VAL A 50 0.84 26.46 -5.31
C VAL A 50 0.98 24.99 -5.72
N GLU A 51 2.21 24.52 -5.96
CA GLU A 51 2.52 23.13 -6.30
C GLU A 51 2.14 22.20 -5.15
N PHE A 52 2.44 22.61 -3.92
CA PHE A 52 2.03 21.89 -2.71
C PHE A 52 0.50 21.75 -2.64
N LEU A 53 -0.25 22.85 -2.78
CA LEU A 53 -1.71 22.82 -2.73
C LEU A 53 -2.30 21.99 -3.87
N ARG A 54 -1.76 22.09 -5.09
CA ARG A 54 -2.17 21.23 -6.21
C ARG A 54 -1.93 19.76 -5.90
N GLY A 55 -0.77 19.41 -5.35
CA GLY A 55 -0.45 18.05 -4.93
C GLY A 55 -1.41 17.53 -3.87
N VAL A 56 -1.66 18.32 -2.82
CA VAL A 56 -2.63 17.97 -1.76
C VAL A 56 -4.03 17.75 -2.32
N VAL A 57 -4.51 18.64 -3.20
CA VAL A 57 -5.83 18.50 -3.84
C VAL A 57 -5.88 17.26 -4.73
N GLY A 58 -4.81 16.96 -5.47
CA GLY A 58 -4.68 15.74 -6.28
C GLY A 58 -4.80 14.48 -5.43
N GLU A 59 -4.02 14.38 -4.35
CA GLU A 59 -4.05 13.26 -3.41
C GLU A 59 -5.43 13.09 -2.75
N VAL A 60 -6.08 14.21 -2.36
CA VAL A 60 -7.45 14.18 -1.83
C VAL A 60 -8.44 13.65 -2.88
N GLY A 61 -8.25 13.99 -4.15
CA GLY A 61 -9.01 13.43 -5.27
C GLY A 61 -8.81 11.91 -5.38
N GLU A 62 -7.57 11.45 -5.33
CA GLU A 62 -7.23 10.03 -5.44
C GLU A 62 -7.81 9.18 -4.29
N VAL A 63 -7.71 9.63 -3.03
CA VAL A 63 -8.23 8.86 -1.89
C VAL A 63 -9.77 8.83 -1.86
N ARG A 64 -10.43 9.81 -2.50
CA ARG A 64 -11.90 9.87 -2.63
C ARG A 64 -12.42 9.10 -3.83
N ALA A 65 -11.58 8.83 -4.83
CA ALA A 65 -11.89 7.92 -5.92
C ALA A 65 -11.66 6.47 -5.47
N VAL A 66 -12.48 5.53 -5.95
CA VAL A 66 -12.19 4.11 -5.76
C VAL A 66 -11.18 3.72 -6.83
N GLN A 67 -9.97 3.36 -6.40
CA GLN A 67 -9.00 2.77 -7.32
C GLN A 67 -9.51 1.40 -7.78
N PHE A 68 -9.43 1.14 -9.08
CA PHE A 68 -9.88 -0.12 -9.69
C PHE A 68 -9.36 -1.33 -8.90
N GLY A 69 -10.18 -2.36 -8.67
CA GLY A 69 -9.81 -3.54 -7.88
C GLY A 69 -9.79 -3.32 -6.36
N ASN A 70 -9.96 -2.08 -5.89
CA ASN A 70 -10.04 -1.74 -4.47
C ASN A 70 -11.48 -1.38 -4.03
N GLU A 71 -12.47 -1.93 -4.74
CA GLU A 71 -13.87 -1.87 -4.38
C GLU A 71 -14.12 -2.81 -3.18
N ALA A 72 -13.78 -2.38 -1.95
CA ALA A 72 -14.15 -3.17 -0.78
C ALA A 72 -15.62 -2.94 -0.41
N ASP A 73 -16.34 -4.01 -0.09
CA ASP A 73 -17.75 -3.98 0.33
C ASP A 73 -17.95 -3.39 1.75
N LEU A 74 -16.86 -3.18 2.49
CA LEU A 74 -16.90 -2.64 3.86
C LEU A 74 -16.72 -1.13 3.89
N PRO A 75 -17.41 -0.39 4.78
CA PRO A 75 -17.09 1.01 5.04
C PRO A 75 -15.63 1.15 5.51
N ALA A 76 -14.94 2.22 5.11
CA ALA A 76 -13.49 2.35 5.28
C ALA A 76 -13.03 2.27 6.75
N LEU A 77 -13.83 2.80 7.69
CA LEU A 77 -13.55 2.65 9.12
C LEU A 77 -13.48 1.18 9.55
N PHE A 78 -14.48 0.38 9.15
CA PHE A 78 -14.52 -1.05 9.48
C PHE A 78 -13.44 -1.83 8.73
N PHE A 79 -13.12 -1.45 7.50
CA PHE A 79 -11.98 -2.00 6.78
C PHE A 79 -10.68 -1.84 7.58
N HIS A 80 -10.42 -0.65 8.14
CA HIS A 80 -9.20 -0.45 8.91
C HIS A 80 -9.19 -1.22 10.24
N LEU A 81 -10.33 -1.26 10.94
CA LEU A 81 -10.45 -1.94 12.24
C LEU A 81 -10.44 -3.47 12.12
N LEU A 82 -11.13 -4.02 11.12
CA LEU A 82 -11.37 -5.47 10.99
C LEU A 82 -10.43 -6.15 9.99
N HIS A 83 -9.82 -5.41 9.07
CA HIS A 83 -8.91 -5.96 8.07
C HIS A 83 -7.49 -5.41 8.19
N SER A 84 -7.30 -4.07 8.14
CA SER A 84 -5.94 -3.49 8.13
C SER A 84 -5.18 -3.77 9.42
N LEU A 85 -5.79 -3.54 10.59
CA LEU A 85 -5.14 -3.78 11.88
C LEU A 85 -4.83 -5.28 12.10
N PRO A 86 -5.78 -6.23 11.95
CA PRO A 86 -5.46 -7.66 12.07
C PRO A 86 -4.42 -8.16 11.08
N THR A 87 -4.38 -7.62 9.86
CA THR A 87 -3.35 -7.95 8.87
C THR A 87 -1.96 -7.49 9.34
N ALA A 88 -1.87 -6.31 9.95
CA ALA A 88 -0.59 -5.74 10.40
C ALA A 88 -0.01 -6.41 11.66
N MET A 89 -0.85 -6.72 12.67
CA MET A 89 -0.38 -7.18 13.98
C MET A 89 -0.83 -8.58 14.38
N GLY A 90 -1.66 -9.23 13.55
CA GLY A 90 -2.35 -10.47 13.88
C GLY A 90 -3.63 -10.23 14.67
N LEU A 91 -4.64 -11.07 14.43
CA LEU A 91 -5.96 -10.93 15.04
C LEU A 91 -5.94 -10.87 16.59
N PRO A 92 -5.20 -11.74 17.32
CA PRO A 92 -5.19 -11.67 18.79
C PRO A 92 -4.68 -10.34 19.31
N LEU A 93 -3.57 -9.85 18.77
CA LEU A 93 -2.97 -8.59 19.20
C LEU A 93 -3.84 -7.38 18.82
N ALA A 94 -4.52 -7.44 17.66
CA ALA A 94 -5.48 -6.42 17.26
C ALA A 94 -6.68 -6.34 18.21
N LEU A 95 -7.24 -7.48 18.62
CA LEU A 95 -8.33 -7.51 19.60
C LEU A 95 -7.89 -6.95 20.96
N VAL A 96 -6.68 -7.28 21.40
CA VAL A 96 -6.11 -6.75 22.65
C VAL A 96 -5.87 -5.23 22.54
N ALA A 97 -5.41 -4.73 21.39
CA ALA A 97 -5.30 -3.29 21.12
C ALA A 97 -6.65 -2.57 21.20
N LEU A 98 -7.71 -3.15 20.61
CA LEU A 98 -9.07 -2.60 20.68
C LEU A 98 -9.62 -2.62 22.12
N GLY A 99 -9.34 -3.67 22.88
CA GLY A 99 -9.64 -3.70 24.32
C GLY A 99 -8.93 -2.58 25.08
N GLY A 100 -7.66 -2.34 24.76
CA GLY A 100 -6.87 -1.22 25.29
C GLY A 100 -7.45 0.15 24.95
N LEU A 101 -7.96 0.31 23.72
CA LEU A 101 -8.69 1.51 23.31
C LEU A 101 -9.93 1.71 24.17
N GLY A 102 -10.76 0.67 24.34
CA GLY A 102 -11.94 0.71 25.21
C GLY A 102 -11.61 1.10 26.66
N LEU A 103 -10.58 0.47 27.24
CA LEU A 103 -10.11 0.79 28.60
C LEU A 103 -9.62 2.24 28.75
N THR A 104 -9.08 2.82 27.68
CA THR A 104 -8.57 4.19 27.64
C THR A 104 -9.73 5.18 27.49
N LEU A 105 -10.72 4.86 26.66
CA LEU A 105 -11.93 5.66 26.48
C LEU A 105 -12.78 5.73 27.75
N ILE A 106 -12.94 4.61 28.47
CA ILE A 106 -13.72 4.56 29.72
C ILE A 106 -13.08 5.42 30.82
N ARG A 107 -11.74 5.57 30.83
CA ARG A 107 -11.02 6.35 31.85
C ARG A 107 -10.89 7.84 31.53
N ALA A 108 -11.29 8.28 30.33
CA ALA A 108 -11.49 9.66 29.86
C ALA A 108 -10.68 10.79 30.56
N GLY A 109 -9.38 10.58 30.78
CA GLY A 109 -8.49 11.52 31.44
C GLY A 109 -7.74 12.44 30.47
N ILE A 110 -7.06 13.45 31.00
CA ILE A 110 -6.24 14.38 30.21
C ILE A 110 -5.08 13.63 29.55
N ALA A 111 -4.45 12.70 30.28
CA ALA A 111 -3.40 11.87 29.73
C ALA A 111 -3.95 11.05 28.56
N GLU A 112 -5.06 10.33 28.76
CA GLU A 112 -5.71 9.55 27.71
C GLU A 112 -6.10 10.40 26.49
N ALA A 113 -6.61 11.61 26.70
CA ALA A 113 -6.94 12.55 25.62
C ALA A 113 -5.69 12.98 24.82
N ILE A 114 -4.55 13.22 25.48
CA ILE A 114 -3.28 13.55 24.82
C ILE A 114 -2.77 12.36 23.99
N TRP A 115 -2.95 11.14 24.46
CA TRP A 115 -2.50 9.94 23.74
C TRP A 115 -3.39 9.62 22.53
N LEU A 116 -4.70 9.75 22.70
CA LEU A 116 -5.68 9.50 21.65
C LEU A 116 -5.84 10.67 20.67
N ALA A 117 -5.15 11.76 20.96
CA ALA A 117 -5.12 13.00 20.20
C ALA A 117 -4.86 12.82 18.70
N PHE A 118 -3.93 11.95 18.37
CA PHE A 118 -3.57 11.64 17.00
C PHE A 118 -4.35 10.45 16.44
N PRO A 119 -4.31 9.25 17.07
CA PRO A 119 -4.84 8.04 16.43
C PRO A 119 -6.36 8.09 16.20
N LEU A 120 -7.13 8.73 17.09
CA LEU A 120 -8.58 8.81 16.89
C LEU A 120 -8.96 9.74 15.72
N PRO A 121 -8.55 11.03 15.68
CA PRO A 121 -8.82 11.88 14.52
C PRO A 121 -8.30 11.29 13.21
N TYR A 122 -7.09 10.72 13.22
CA TYR A 122 -6.51 10.12 12.03
C TYR A 122 -7.35 8.93 11.54
N LEU A 123 -7.74 8.02 12.45
CA LEU A 123 -8.61 6.88 12.12
C LEU A 123 -9.96 7.34 11.54
N LEU A 124 -10.54 8.42 12.09
CA LEU A 124 -11.79 8.99 11.57
C LEU A 124 -11.59 9.58 10.18
N VAL A 125 -10.47 10.28 9.92
CA VAL A 125 -10.16 10.84 8.60
C VAL A 125 -10.01 9.73 7.55
N ILE A 126 -9.17 8.73 7.80
CA ILE A 126 -9.01 7.61 6.85
C ILE A 126 -10.29 6.79 6.71
N GLY A 127 -11.14 6.78 7.75
CA GLY A 127 -12.48 6.19 7.72
C GLY A 127 -13.46 6.88 6.78
N THR A 128 -13.13 8.06 6.26
CA THR A 128 -13.91 8.79 5.23
C THR A 128 -13.44 8.56 3.80
N TRP A 129 -12.32 7.85 3.60
CA TRP A 129 -11.73 7.67 2.27
C TRP A 129 -12.41 6.53 1.52
N SER A 130 -12.58 6.69 0.20
CA SER A 130 -13.16 5.66 -0.67
C SER A 130 -12.12 4.62 -1.04
N SER A 131 -10.88 5.04 -1.25
CA SER A 131 -9.76 4.14 -1.49
C SER A 131 -9.25 3.57 -0.17
N ARG A 132 -9.12 2.24 -0.09
CA ARG A 132 -8.85 1.53 1.17
C ARG A 132 -7.57 0.72 1.06
N PHE A 133 -6.53 1.13 1.78
CA PHE A 133 -5.27 0.40 1.76
C PHE A 133 -4.75 0.16 3.17
N GLU A 134 -4.13 -1.00 3.39
CA GLU A 134 -3.53 -1.37 4.67
C GLU A 134 -2.48 -0.36 5.10
N ARG A 135 -1.74 0.21 4.13
CA ARG A 135 -0.69 1.21 4.38
C ARG A 135 -1.21 2.45 5.10
N TYR A 136 -2.49 2.78 4.98
CA TYR A 136 -3.08 3.90 5.71
C TYR A 136 -3.17 3.64 7.21
N ALA A 137 -3.14 2.39 7.67
CA ALA A 137 -3.11 2.07 9.09
C ALA A 137 -1.70 2.13 9.70
N VAL A 138 -0.63 2.28 8.91
CA VAL A 138 0.76 2.28 9.40
C VAL A 138 1.00 3.33 10.50
N PRO A 139 0.54 4.59 10.39
CA PRO A 139 0.70 5.58 11.46
C PRO A 139 -0.03 5.23 12.75
N LEU A 140 -1.03 4.34 12.72
CA LEU A 140 -1.76 3.89 13.91
C LEU A 140 -1.03 2.80 14.69
N LEU A 141 -0.09 2.08 14.06
CA LEU A 141 0.52 0.89 14.66
C LEU A 141 1.27 1.16 15.98
N PRO A 142 2.07 2.24 16.13
CA PRO A 142 2.71 2.53 17.42
C PRO A 142 1.70 2.75 18.55
N PHE A 143 0.60 3.46 18.26
CA PHE A 143 -0.47 3.71 19.24
C PHE A 143 -1.23 2.43 19.57
N ALA A 144 -1.54 1.61 18.56
CA ALA A 144 -2.20 0.34 18.76
C ALA A 144 -1.33 -0.62 19.60
N ALA A 145 -0.01 -0.64 19.40
CA ALA A 145 0.92 -1.41 20.22
C ALA A 145 0.92 -0.94 21.70
N LEU A 146 0.90 0.37 21.94
CA LEU A 146 0.82 0.94 23.29
C LEU A 146 -0.53 0.64 23.97
N LEU A 147 -1.64 0.71 23.21
CA LEU A 147 -2.96 0.31 23.69
C LEU A 147 -3.00 -1.18 24.02
N ALA A 148 -2.41 -2.03 23.17
CA ALA A 148 -2.28 -3.46 23.44
C ALA A 148 -1.46 -3.72 24.71
N ALA A 149 -0.31 -3.05 24.88
CA ALA A 149 0.51 -3.18 26.08
C ALA A 149 -0.27 -2.80 27.35
N ARG A 150 -1.02 -1.69 27.32
CA ARG A 150 -1.90 -1.27 28.43
C ARG A 150 -2.96 -2.32 28.75
N ALA A 151 -3.57 -2.92 27.73
CA ALA A 151 -4.56 -3.99 27.90
C ALA A 151 -3.93 -5.25 28.50
N VAL A 152 -2.75 -5.67 28.04
CA VAL A 152 -2.01 -6.82 28.59
C VAL A 152 -1.72 -6.62 30.08
N VAL A 153 -1.20 -5.45 30.47
CA VAL A 153 -0.95 -5.14 31.89
C VAL A 153 -2.25 -5.22 32.70
N ALA A 154 -3.32 -4.60 32.23
CA ALA A 154 -4.62 -4.64 32.92
C ALA A 154 -5.18 -6.07 33.05
N LEU A 155 -5.03 -6.91 32.02
CA LEU A 155 -5.46 -8.31 32.02
C LEU A 155 -4.64 -9.14 33.01
N VAL A 156 -3.31 -8.95 33.05
CA VAL A 156 -2.44 -9.63 34.00
C VAL A 156 -2.79 -9.24 35.44
N ASP A 157 -2.97 -7.95 35.71
CA ASP A 157 -3.35 -7.47 37.05
C ASP A 157 -4.71 -8.04 37.48
N ALA A 158 -5.71 -8.00 36.60
CA ALA A 158 -7.03 -8.59 36.86
C ALA A 158 -6.92 -10.11 37.10
N GLY A 159 -6.11 -10.81 36.32
CA GLY A 159 -5.83 -12.24 36.48
C GLY A 159 -5.21 -12.56 37.84
N ARG A 160 -4.23 -11.76 38.30
CA ARG A 160 -3.59 -11.94 39.63
C ARG A 160 -4.54 -11.66 40.80
N VAL A 161 -5.56 -10.82 40.59
CA VAL A 161 -6.63 -10.62 41.59
C VAL A 161 -7.55 -11.84 41.64
N ARG A 162 -7.97 -12.36 40.48
CA ARG A 162 -8.94 -13.46 40.34
C ARG A 162 -8.35 -14.85 40.62
N LEU A 163 -7.07 -15.06 40.32
CA LEU A 163 -6.37 -16.34 40.40
C LEU A 163 -5.19 -16.23 41.39
N PRO A 164 -5.35 -16.66 42.66
CA PRO A 164 -4.35 -16.44 43.70
C PRO A 164 -2.98 -17.06 43.40
N TRP A 165 -2.93 -18.16 42.63
CA TRP A 165 -1.68 -18.80 42.24
C TRP A 165 -0.79 -17.92 41.36
N LEU A 166 -1.39 -17.04 40.53
CA LEU A 166 -0.64 -16.07 39.71
C LEU A 166 0.04 -14.98 40.55
N ARG A 167 -0.33 -14.79 41.82
CA ARG A 167 0.33 -13.82 42.71
C ARG A 167 1.77 -14.20 43.01
N ARG A 168 2.10 -15.49 42.97
CA ARG A 168 3.47 -16.02 43.18
C ARG A 168 4.41 -15.71 42.01
N VAL A 169 3.86 -15.42 40.82
CA VAL A 169 4.64 -15.05 39.65
C VAL A 169 4.93 -13.54 39.68
N PRO A 170 6.18 -13.09 39.46
CA PRO A 170 6.50 -11.68 39.31
C PRO A 170 5.67 -11.05 38.19
N ALA A 171 5.06 -9.88 38.43
CA ALA A 171 4.17 -9.23 37.47
C ALA A 171 4.86 -8.98 36.12
N GLY A 172 6.13 -8.54 36.15
CA GLY A 172 6.93 -8.34 34.95
C GLY A 172 7.09 -9.62 34.11
N LEU A 173 7.31 -10.77 34.76
CA LEU A 173 7.42 -12.06 34.06
C LEU A 173 6.07 -12.45 33.44
N ALA A 174 4.96 -12.29 34.16
CA ALA A 174 3.63 -12.60 33.65
C ALA A 174 3.27 -11.74 32.42
N VAL A 175 3.58 -10.44 32.46
CA VAL A 175 3.40 -9.53 31.31
C VAL A 175 4.28 -9.94 30.13
N THR A 176 5.56 -10.23 30.36
CA THR A 176 6.49 -10.66 29.31
C THR A 176 6.02 -11.95 28.64
N VAL A 177 5.57 -12.95 29.41
CA VAL A 177 5.05 -14.21 28.86
C VAL A 177 3.77 -13.96 28.06
N ALA A 178 2.83 -13.16 28.57
CA ALA A 178 1.61 -12.81 27.85
C ALA A 178 1.92 -12.09 26.53
N ALA A 179 2.85 -11.13 26.55
CA ALA A 179 3.30 -10.43 25.35
C ALA A 179 3.97 -11.39 24.35
N ALA A 180 4.86 -12.28 24.82
CA ALA A 180 5.52 -13.27 23.97
C ALA A 180 4.51 -14.22 23.28
N LEU A 181 3.48 -14.67 24.01
CA LEU A 181 2.41 -15.50 23.45
C LEU A 181 1.61 -14.76 22.37
N LEU A 182 1.27 -13.49 22.60
CA LEU A 182 0.56 -12.66 21.61
C LEU A 182 1.43 -12.38 20.36
N LEU A 183 2.74 -12.25 20.54
CA LEU A 183 3.68 -11.96 19.46
C LEU A 183 4.12 -13.21 18.69
N ALA A 184 3.95 -14.42 19.23
CA ALA A 184 4.38 -15.65 18.58
C ALA A 184 3.81 -15.82 17.16
N LEU A 185 2.50 -15.54 16.99
CA LEU A 185 1.83 -15.64 15.69
C LEU A 185 2.31 -14.59 14.65
N PRO A 186 2.31 -13.27 14.94
CA PRO A 186 2.81 -12.28 13.99
C PRO A 186 4.31 -12.46 13.69
N VAL A 187 5.12 -12.88 14.66
CA VAL A 187 6.54 -13.22 14.42
C VAL A 187 6.66 -14.40 13.44
N GLY A 188 5.85 -15.45 13.59
CA GLY A 188 5.81 -16.55 12.63
C GLY A 188 5.44 -16.10 11.21
N ARG A 189 4.46 -15.19 11.08
CA ARG A 189 4.09 -14.59 9.79
C ARG A 189 5.22 -13.74 9.20
N LEU A 190 5.91 -12.96 10.03
CA LEU A 190 7.05 -12.14 9.63
C LEU A 190 8.20 -13.00 9.09
N VAL A 191 8.52 -14.11 9.76
CA VAL A 191 9.53 -15.07 9.28
C VAL A 191 9.12 -15.68 7.94
N ALA A 192 7.87 -16.10 7.78
CA ALA A 192 7.37 -16.62 6.50
C ALA A 192 7.45 -15.57 5.38
N PHE A 193 7.08 -14.32 5.69
CA PHE A 193 7.16 -13.19 4.77
C PHE A 193 8.60 -12.93 4.30
N HIS A 194 9.57 -12.87 5.22
CA HIS A 194 10.98 -12.66 4.86
C HIS A 194 11.57 -13.85 4.09
N ARG A 195 11.20 -15.09 4.44
CA ARG A 195 11.61 -16.27 3.67
C ARG A 195 11.07 -16.23 2.23
N LEU A 196 9.85 -15.74 2.04
CA LEU A 196 9.28 -15.55 0.71
C LEU A 196 10.02 -14.46 -0.07
N LEU A 197 10.26 -13.30 0.54
CA LEU A 197 10.99 -12.20 -0.09
C LEU A 197 12.45 -12.54 -0.44
N GLY A 198 13.06 -13.49 0.26
CA GLY A 198 14.39 -13.99 -0.07
C GLY A 198 14.44 -14.90 -1.31
N ARG A 199 13.30 -15.20 -1.95
CA ARG A 199 13.25 -16.01 -3.19
C ARG A 199 13.21 -15.11 -4.43
N PRO A 200 13.75 -15.56 -5.58
CA PRO A 200 13.69 -14.80 -6.82
C PRO A 200 12.24 -14.47 -7.22
N ASP A 201 11.95 -13.19 -7.44
CA ASP A 201 10.63 -12.71 -7.86
C ASP A 201 10.27 -13.26 -9.24
N THR A 202 8.98 -13.50 -9.48
CA THR A 202 8.44 -13.84 -10.81
C THR A 202 8.98 -12.94 -11.92
N ARG A 203 9.11 -11.64 -11.66
CA ARG A 203 9.65 -10.62 -12.56
C ARG A 203 11.12 -10.83 -12.87
N GLU A 204 11.91 -11.23 -11.87
CA GLU A 204 13.33 -11.51 -12.06
C GLU A 204 13.53 -12.77 -12.91
N VAL A 205 12.75 -13.82 -12.65
CA VAL A 205 12.79 -15.05 -13.45
C VAL A 205 12.34 -14.80 -14.90
N ALA A 206 11.28 -14.01 -15.10
CA ALA A 206 10.83 -13.64 -16.43
C ALA A 206 11.84 -12.77 -17.17
N ALA A 207 12.47 -11.80 -16.49
CA ALA A 207 13.53 -10.96 -17.07
C ALA A 207 14.71 -11.82 -17.51
N SER A 208 15.20 -12.70 -16.61
CA SER A 208 16.29 -13.63 -16.92
C SER A 208 15.94 -14.51 -18.12
N TRP A 209 14.74 -15.08 -18.18
CA TRP A 209 14.33 -15.88 -19.34
C TRP A 209 14.32 -15.07 -20.64
N ILE A 210 13.81 -13.83 -20.61
CA ILE A 210 13.80 -12.92 -21.78
C ILE A 210 15.23 -12.66 -22.27
N GLU A 211 16.13 -12.31 -21.35
CA GLU A 211 17.53 -12.00 -21.64
C GLU A 211 18.29 -13.17 -22.26
N HIS A 212 17.97 -14.41 -21.87
CA HIS A 212 18.62 -15.60 -22.41
C HIS A 212 18.00 -16.11 -23.73
N GLN A 213 16.71 -15.84 -23.97
CA GLN A 213 15.97 -16.45 -25.08
C GLN A 213 15.71 -15.49 -26.24
N LEU A 214 15.62 -14.18 -25.97
CA LEU A 214 15.23 -13.19 -26.96
C LEU A 214 16.43 -12.33 -27.36
N PRO A 215 16.67 -12.13 -28.67
CA PRO A 215 17.78 -11.31 -29.11
C PRO A 215 17.59 -9.84 -28.72
N SER A 216 18.71 -9.18 -28.45
CA SER A 216 18.84 -7.73 -28.33
C SER A 216 18.10 -6.97 -29.44
N GLY A 217 17.52 -5.81 -29.11
CA GLY A 217 16.76 -4.99 -30.07
C GLY A 217 15.32 -5.47 -30.32
N THR A 218 14.89 -6.57 -29.72
CA THR A 218 13.50 -7.03 -29.80
C THR A 218 12.53 -6.02 -29.18
N ARG A 219 11.37 -5.81 -29.83
CA ARG A 219 10.27 -4.99 -29.34
C ARG A 219 9.31 -5.81 -28.47
N ILE A 220 9.17 -5.41 -27.20
CA ILE A 220 8.41 -6.13 -26.17
C ILE A 220 7.41 -5.16 -25.53
N ALA A 221 6.12 -5.51 -25.54
CA ALA A 221 5.11 -4.79 -24.78
C ALA A 221 4.93 -5.42 -23.39
N VAL A 222 4.94 -4.61 -22.33
CA VAL A 222 4.90 -5.08 -20.95
C VAL A 222 3.79 -4.37 -20.19
N GLU A 223 2.91 -5.14 -19.53
CA GLU A 223 1.91 -4.61 -18.62
C GLU A 223 2.53 -3.97 -17.36
N PRO A 224 1.81 -3.08 -16.67
CA PRO A 224 2.19 -2.65 -15.32
C PRO A 224 2.54 -3.83 -14.40
N TYR A 225 3.53 -3.63 -13.54
CA TYR A 225 4.05 -4.64 -12.63
C TYR A 225 4.72 -5.85 -13.31
N GLY A 226 5.11 -5.74 -14.58
CA GLY A 226 5.94 -6.71 -15.29
C GLY A 226 7.44 -6.66 -14.91
N PRO A 227 8.29 -7.44 -15.62
CA PRO A 227 9.74 -7.47 -15.39
C PRO A 227 10.42 -6.14 -15.74
N SER A 228 11.46 -5.79 -14.99
CA SER A 228 12.39 -4.74 -15.40
C SER A 228 13.43 -5.35 -16.36
N LEU A 229 13.53 -4.78 -17.55
CA LEU A 229 14.40 -5.27 -18.63
C LEU A 229 15.46 -4.21 -18.97
N PRO A 230 16.64 -4.62 -19.47
CA PRO A 230 17.60 -3.70 -20.08
C PRO A 230 16.97 -3.00 -21.28
N VAL A 231 17.04 -1.67 -21.32
CA VAL A 231 16.39 -0.86 -22.36
C VAL A 231 17.44 -0.36 -23.35
N ALA A 232 17.13 -0.45 -24.65
CA ALA A 232 18.00 0.06 -25.70
C ALA A 232 18.22 1.58 -25.56
N SER A 233 19.45 2.04 -25.80
CA SER A 233 19.85 3.46 -25.70
C SER A 233 18.96 4.42 -26.51
N GLY A 234 18.47 3.98 -27.68
CA GLY A 234 17.55 4.75 -28.53
C GLY A 234 16.19 5.06 -27.88
N VAL A 235 15.66 4.15 -27.05
CA VAL A 235 14.40 4.35 -26.31
C VAL A 235 14.57 5.41 -25.23
N LEU A 236 15.70 5.43 -24.54
CA LEU A 236 15.98 6.41 -23.50
C LEU A 236 16.11 7.83 -24.06
N GLY A 237 16.71 7.97 -25.25
CA GLY A 237 16.74 9.23 -25.97
C GLY A 237 15.34 9.73 -26.34
N ALA A 238 14.48 8.83 -26.83
CA ALA A 238 13.09 9.15 -27.16
C ALA A 238 12.27 9.52 -25.90
N SER A 239 12.40 8.76 -24.81
CA SER A 239 11.71 9.02 -23.53
C SER A 239 12.19 10.31 -22.87
N ARG A 240 13.50 10.60 -22.90
CA ARG A 240 14.03 11.89 -22.41
C ARG A 240 13.51 13.05 -23.24
N LYS A 241 13.49 12.92 -24.57
CA LYS A 241 12.97 13.95 -25.47
C LYS A 241 11.47 14.17 -25.26
N ALA A 242 10.69 13.10 -25.09
CA ALA A 242 9.27 13.17 -24.77
C ALA A 242 9.03 13.84 -23.40
N ALA A 243 9.73 13.40 -22.35
CA ALA A 243 9.63 14.01 -21.02
C ALA A 243 10.05 15.48 -21.01
N MET A 244 11.07 15.87 -21.79
CA MET A 244 11.51 17.25 -21.93
C MET A 244 10.51 18.10 -22.72
N LEU A 245 9.86 17.52 -23.74
CA LEU A 245 8.78 18.16 -24.51
C LEU A 245 7.51 18.32 -23.66
N ASP A 246 7.15 17.33 -22.85
CA ASP A 246 6.02 17.39 -21.91
C ASP A 246 6.28 18.43 -20.82
N PHE A 247 7.47 18.43 -20.23
CA PHE A 247 7.92 19.46 -19.27
C PHE A 247 7.87 20.88 -19.87
N ALA A 248 8.22 21.02 -21.15
CA ALA A 248 8.17 22.30 -21.86
C ALA A 248 6.75 22.73 -22.27
N ARG A 249 5.81 21.79 -22.39
CA ARG A 249 4.43 22.07 -22.86
C ARG A 249 3.45 22.32 -21.73
N SER A 250 3.58 21.66 -20.58
CA SER A 250 2.75 21.92 -19.40
C SER A 250 3.32 21.23 -18.15
N PRO A 251 3.71 21.94 -17.08
CA PRO A 251 4.25 21.33 -15.86
C PRO A 251 3.26 20.46 -15.04
N GLY A 252 2.10 20.06 -15.57
CA GLY A 252 1.05 19.45 -14.75
C GLY A 252 -0.03 18.63 -15.46
N GLU A 253 0.07 18.36 -16.76
CA GLU A 253 -0.89 17.45 -17.43
C GLU A 253 -0.22 16.12 -17.75
N GLY A 254 -0.83 15.04 -17.24
CA GLY A 254 -0.28 13.70 -17.23
C GLY A 254 0.10 13.21 -18.63
N ALA A 255 1.38 12.83 -18.76
CA ALA A 255 1.97 12.18 -19.91
C ALA A 255 1.25 10.84 -20.22
N GLY A 256 0.18 10.91 -21.02
CA GLY A 256 -0.41 9.75 -21.66
C GLY A 256 0.42 9.31 -22.84
N ALA A 257 1.53 8.58 -22.61
CA ALA A 257 2.08 7.61 -23.58
C ALA A 257 3.31 6.84 -23.08
N ILE A 258 4.15 7.41 -22.20
CA ILE A 258 5.40 6.73 -21.79
C ILE A 258 5.65 6.97 -20.30
N ALA A 259 4.86 6.33 -19.43
CA ALA A 259 5.30 6.21 -18.05
C ALA A 259 6.52 5.27 -18.03
N PRO A 260 7.68 5.73 -17.52
CA PRO A 260 8.95 5.03 -17.69
C PRO A 260 8.82 3.61 -17.14
N VAL A 261 9.14 2.63 -17.98
CA VAL A 261 9.62 1.34 -17.47
C VAL A 261 10.89 1.68 -16.70
N VAL A 262 10.98 1.33 -15.43
CA VAL A 262 12.21 1.52 -14.65
C VAL A 262 13.29 0.68 -15.34
N PRO A 263 14.25 1.29 -16.06
CA PRO A 263 15.23 0.56 -16.84
C PRO A 263 16.16 -0.19 -15.89
N ARG A 264 16.53 -1.43 -16.21
CA ARG A 264 17.44 -2.20 -15.36
C ARG A 264 18.91 -1.80 -15.53
N ASP A 265 19.29 -1.19 -16.67
CA ASP A 265 20.60 -0.55 -16.96
C ASP A 265 20.62 -0.01 -18.41
N HIS A 266 21.68 0.72 -18.79
CA HIS A 266 21.97 1.13 -20.18
C HIS A 266 22.80 0.03 -20.89
N ALA A 267 22.19 -0.71 -21.81
CA ALA A 267 22.92 -1.69 -22.62
C ALA A 267 22.95 -1.27 -24.10
N GLU A 268 24.15 -1.21 -24.68
CA GLU A 268 24.29 -1.31 -26.14
C GLU A 268 23.76 -2.70 -26.54
N GLY A 269 22.57 -2.75 -27.14
CA GLY A 269 21.85 -4.01 -27.39
C GLY A 269 20.73 -4.34 -26.39
N GLY A 270 20.14 -3.38 -25.67
CA GLY A 270 18.92 -3.62 -24.88
C GLY A 270 17.64 -3.89 -25.72
N TYR A 271 16.50 -4.01 -25.04
CA TYR A 271 15.18 -4.20 -25.67
C TYR A 271 14.46 -2.88 -25.95
N TRP A 272 13.56 -2.89 -26.94
CA TRP A 272 12.58 -1.83 -27.12
C TRP A 272 11.35 -2.17 -26.27
N VAL A 273 11.31 -1.64 -25.05
CA VAL A 273 10.23 -1.95 -24.10
C VAL A 273 9.13 -0.90 -24.20
N LEU A 274 7.93 -1.33 -24.62
CA LEU A 274 6.74 -0.50 -24.67
C LEU A 274 5.85 -0.82 -23.48
N ARG A 275 5.25 0.22 -22.88
CA ARG A 275 4.19 0.00 -21.89
C ARG A 275 2.94 -0.44 -22.63
N LEU A 276 2.38 -1.59 -22.26
CA LEU A 276 1.08 -2.02 -22.77
C LEU A 276 -0.01 -1.18 -22.09
N ASN A 277 -0.37 -0.07 -22.74
CA ASN A 277 -1.47 0.81 -22.34
C ASN A 277 -2.66 0.74 -23.32
N ALA A 278 -2.42 0.31 -24.56
CA ALA A 278 -3.44 0.03 -25.56
C ALA A 278 -3.67 -1.49 -25.68
N TYR A 279 -4.85 -1.94 -25.30
CA TYR A 279 -5.29 -3.32 -25.41
C TYR A 279 -5.78 -3.63 -26.84
N ASP A 280 -4.90 -3.43 -27.82
CA ASP A 280 -5.17 -3.61 -29.26
C ASP A 280 -4.01 -4.36 -29.95
N LEU A 281 -4.29 -5.55 -30.50
CA LEU A 281 -3.30 -6.33 -31.26
C LEU A 281 -2.90 -5.65 -32.57
N GLY A 282 -3.79 -4.86 -33.18
CA GLY A 282 -3.49 -4.10 -34.39
C GLY A 282 -2.45 -3.01 -34.15
N TRP A 283 -2.56 -2.30 -33.03
CA TRP A 283 -1.54 -1.36 -32.58
C TRP A 283 -0.20 -2.05 -32.31
N LEU A 284 -0.20 -3.18 -31.60
CA LEU A 284 1.03 -3.95 -31.36
C LEU A 284 1.72 -4.37 -32.66
N ARG A 285 0.95 -4.74 -33.68
CA ARG A 285 1.48 -5.05 -35.02
C ARG A 285 2.09 -3.83 -35.70
N ARG A 286 1.41 -2.67 -35.68
CA ARG A 286 1.93 -1.41 -36.26
C ARG A 286 3.23 -0.98 -35.59
N GLU A 287 3.31 -1.15 -34.28
CA GLU A 287 4.52 -0.89 -33.49
C GLU A 287 5.57 -2.00 -33.61
N GLN A 288 5.36 -3.00 -34.47
CA GLN A 288 6.27 -4.12 -34.69
C GLN A 288 6.64 -4.86 -33.39
N VAL A 289 5.73 -4.92 -32.43
CA VAL A 289 5.91 -5.66 -31.19
C VAL A 289 5.93 -7.15 -31.51
N ARG A 290 6.90 -7.86 -30.93
CA ARG A 290 7.10 -9.29 -31.14
C ARG A 290 6.64 -10.13 -29.95
N TYR A 291 6.73 -9.57 -28.75
CA TYR A 291 6.37 -10.26 -27.52
C TYR A 291 5.54 -9.38 -26.60
N VAL A 292 4.59 -10.00 -25.90
CA VAL A 292 3.73 -9.35 -24.90
C VAL A 292 3.92 -10.03 -23.56
N VAL A 293 4.21 -9.26 -22.52
CA VAL A 293 4.34 -9.73 -21.14
C VAL A 293 3.15 -9.24 -20.33
N LEU A 294 2.31 -10.18 -19.92
CA LEU A 294 1.14 -9.92 -19.08
C LEU A 294 1.45 -10.15 -17.61
N SER A 295 0.82 -9.34 -16.76
CA SER A 295 0.95 -9.37 -15.31
C SER A 295 -0.36 -9.75 -14.65
N GLY A 296 -0.32 -10.77 -13.79
CA GLY A 296 -1.46 -11.23 -13.00
C GLY A 296 -2.07 -10.16 -12.12
N PHE A 297 -1.32 -9.11 -11.77
CA PHE A 297 -1.83 -7.94 -11.06
C PHE A 297 -2.66 -6.99 -11.92
N VAL A 298 -2.70 -7.20 -13.24
CA VAL A 298 -3.42 -6.38 -14.20
C VAL A 298 -4.49 -7.24 -14.89
N TYR A 299 -4.11 -8.29 -15.62
CA TYR A 299 -5.07 -9.04 -16.43
C TYR A 299 -6.16 -9.71 -15.58
N ARG A 300 -5.85 -10.20 -14.37
CA ARG A 300 -6.86 -10.86 -13.52
C ARG A 300 -7.96 -9.91 -13.07
N ARG A 301 -7.61 -8.64 -12.79
CA ARG A 301 -8.60 -7.61 -12.39
C ARG A 301 -9.51 -7.24 -13.54
N HIS A 302 -8.96 -7.06 -14.73
CA HIS A 302 -9.75 -6.82 -15.93
C HIS A 302 -10.69 -7.99 -16.24
N LEU A 303 -10.21 -9.23 -16.15
CA LEU A 303 -11.03 -10.43 -16.37
C LEU A 303 -12.19 -10.56 -15.36
N GLN A 304 -12.04 -10.02 -14.15
CA GLN A 304 -13.10 -9.96 -13.14
C GLN A 304 -14.10 -8.82 -13.36
N ALA A 305 -13.81 -7.88 -14.24
CA ALA A 305 -14.60 -6.67 -14.48
C ALA A 305 -14.85 -6.44 -15.98
N CYS A 306 -15.07 -7.51 -16.76
CA CYS A 306 -15.29 -7.42 -18.20
C CYS A 306 -16.59 -6.69 -18.58
N ASP A 307 -17.56 -6.63 -17.68
CA ASP A 307 -18.77 -5.82 -17.79
C ASP A 307 -18.46 -4.32 -17.86
N ARG A 308 -17.46 -3.86 -17.09
CA ARG A 308 -17.00 -2.48 -17.04
C ARG A 308 -15.86 -2.19 -18.03
N TYR A 309 -15.00 -3.17 -18.28
CA TYR A 309 -13.80 -3.05 -19.13
C TYR A 309 -13.75 -4.15 -20.21
N PRO A 310 -14.64 -4.11 -21.21
CA PRO A 310 -14.74 -5.16 -22.23
C PRO A 310 -13.52 -5.21 -23.17
N GLU A 311 -12.87 -4.08 -23.42
CA GLU A 311 -11.72 -3.97 -24.33
C GLU A 311 -10.52 -4.84 -23.89
N PRO A 312 -9.96 -4.68 -22.66
CA PRO A 312 -8.92 -5.58 -22.15
C PRO A 312 -9.30 -7.06 -22.22
N CYS A 313 -10.56 -7.41 -21.89
CA CYS A 313 -11.01 -8.80 -21.92
C CYS A 313 -10.99 -9.39 -23.32
N ARG A 314 -11.47 -8.64 -24.33
CA ARG A 314 -11.39 -9.05 -25.74
C ARG A 314 -9.94 -9.22 -26.18
N PHE A 315 -9.07 -8.28 -25.79
CA PHE A 315 -7.64 -8.36 -26.07
C PHE A 315 -7.00 -9.64 -25.51
N TYR A 316 -7.22 -9.97 -24.23
CA TYR A 316 -6.65 -11.19 -23.66
C TYR A 316 -7.17 -12.45 -24.33
N ALA A 317 -8.47 -12.49 -24.67
CA ALA A 317 -9.07 -13.60 -25.39
C ALA A 317 -8.49 -13.75 -26.80
N GLU A 318 -8.26 -12.64 -27.52
CA GLU A 318 -7.66 -12.66 -28.85
C GLU A 318 -6.18 -13.03 -28.82
N LEU A 319 -5.42 -12.49 -27.86
CA LEU A 319 -4.01 -12.84 -27.63
C LEU A 319 -3.86 -14.32 -27.29
N GLY A 320 -4.78 -14.88 -26.48
CA GLY A 320 -4.78 -16.32 -26.17
C GLY A 320 -5.08 -17.21 -27.37
N ARG A 321 -5.82 -16.71 -28.38
CA ARG A 321 -6.12 -17.45 -29.62
C ARG A 321 -5.06 -17.32 -30.69
N ARG A 322 -4.45 -16.13 -30.83
CA ARG A 322 -3.54 -15.79 -31.93
C ARG A 322 -2.07 -15.80 -31.55
N GLY A 323 -1.75 -15.52 -30.29
CA GLY A 323 -0.40 -15.54 -29.76
C GLY A 323 -0.01 -16.94 -29.29
N THR A 324 1.29 -17.20 -29.26
CA THR A 324 1.87 -18.42 -28.71
C THR A 324 2.34 -18.15 -27.29
N LEU A 325 1.80 -18.86 -26.29
CA LEU A 325 2.29 -18.77 -24.92
C LEU A 325 3.66 -19.46 -24.81
N LEU A 326 4.69 -18.68 -24.46
CA LEU A 326 6.08 -19.15 -24.40
C LEU A 326 6.53 -19.49 -22.97
N LEU A 327 6.07 -18.71 -22.00
CA LEU A 327 6.43 -18.89 -20.60
C LEU A 327 5.28 -18.46 -19.69
N THR A 328 5.05 -19.25 -18.64
CA THR A 328 4.28 -18.82 -17.48
C THR A 328 5.16 -18.94 -16.24
N VAL A 329 5.32 -17.83 -15.50
CA VAL A 329 6.02 -17.82 -14.22
C VAL A 329 5.00 -17.49 -13.13
N GLY A 330 4.57 -18.52 -12.42
CA GLY A 330 3.58 -18.39 -11.35
C GLY A 330 4.16 -17.97 -10.01
N SER A 331 3.33 -17.31 -9.20
CA SER A 331 3.66 -17.00 -7.80
C SER A 331 3.41 -18.20 -6.87
N GLY A 332 2.64 -19.19 -7.35
CA GLY A 332 2.15 -20.34 -6.58
C GLY A 332 0.81 -20.12 -5.88
N ALA A 333 0.31 -18.88 -5.88
CA ALA A 333 -0.97 -18.46 -5.29
C ALA A 333 -1.91 -17.91 -6.37
N ASP A 334 -1.92 -18.56 -7.53
CA ASP A 334 -2.49 -18.00 -8.76
C ASP A 334 -4.00 -18.26 -8.88
N ASP A 335 -4.52 -19.26 -8.15
CA ASP A 335 -5.94 -19.66 -8.16
C ASP A 335 -6.79 -18.89 -7.13
N GLY A 336 -6.17 -18.34 -6.07
CA GLY A 336 -6.87 -17.58 -5.03
C GLY A 336 -7.22 -16.15 -5.48
N PRO A 337 -8.19 -15.48 -4.83
CA PRO A 337 -8.58 -14.11 -5.19
C PRO A 337 -7.39 -13.15 -5.10
N LEU A 338 -7.26 -12.25 -6.07
CA LEU A 338 -6.22 -11.23 -6.04
C LEU A 338 -6.63 -10.11 -5.09
N TRP A 339 -5.86 -9.96 -4.01
CA TRP A 339 -5.99 -8.82 -3.13
C TRP A 339 -5.13 -7.67 -3.64
N VAL A 340 -5.66 -6.44 -3.76
CA VAL A 340 -4.88 -5.32 -4.30
C VAL A 340 -3.69 -4.94 -3.42
N GLY A 341 -3.78 -5.17 -2.10
CA GLY A 341 -2.63 -5.04 -1.20
C GLY A 341 -1.43 -5.90 -1.63
N ASP A 342 -1.68 -7.06 -2.26
CA ASP A 342 -0.64 -7.98 -2.73
C ASP A 342 0.20 -7.44 -3.90
N ILE A 343 -0.29 -6.39 -4.57
CA ILE A 343 0.47 -5.68 -5.62
C ILE A 343 1.72 -5.03 -5.03
N TYR A 344 1.62 -4.52 -3.80
CA TYR A 344 2.69 -3.77 -3.13
C TYR A 344 3.56 -4.68 -2.25
N ALA A 345 2.96 -5.64 -1.56
CA ALA A 345 3.66 -6.62 -0.74
C ALA A 345 2.80 -7.88 -0.60
N PRO A 346 3.37 -9.11 -0.59
CA PRO A 346 2.58 -10.33 -0.46
C PRO A 346 2.03 -10.46 0.97
N LEU A 347 0.85 -9.89 1.22
CA LEU A 347 0.19 -9.88 2.53
C LEU A 347 -0.69 -11.12 2.74
N THR A 348 -1.24 -11.66 1.65
CA THR A 348 -2.13 -12.83 1.66
C THR A 348 -1.47 -14.08 1.07
N GLN A 349 -2.01 -15.25 1.41
CA GLN A 349 -1.60 -16.56 0.85
C GLN A 349 -0.09 -16.86 1.03
N LEU A 350 0.54 -16.32 2.09
CA LEU A 350 1.98 -16.45 2.33
C LEU A 350 2.50 -17.90 2.36
N ARG A 351 1.66 -18.86 2.75
CA ARG A 351 2.03 -20.29 2.81
C ARG A 351 1.96 -20.98 1.45
N GLU A 352 1.11 -20.49 0.56
CA GLU A 352 0.87 -21.05 -0.78
C GLU A 352 1.87 -20.47 -1.81
N ARG A 353 2.33 -19.24 -1.57
CA ARG A 353 3.29 -18.57 -2.44
C ARG A 353 4.63 -19.30 -2.48
N VAL A 354 5.04 -19.69 -3.69
CA VAL A 354 6.35 -20.24 -3.99
C VAL A 354 7.38 -19.12 -4.17
N ARG A 355 6.98 -17.95 -4.66
CA ARG A 355 7.86 -16.79 -4.90
C ARG A 355 7.07 -15.47 -4.84
N PRO A 356 7.73 -14.31 -4.63
CA PRO A 356 7.05 -13.02 -4.68
C PRO A 356 6.72 -12.60 -6.11
N GLY A 357 5.79 -11.65 -6.23
CA GLY A 357 5.36 -11.05 -7.49
C GLY A 357 4.11 -11.69 -8.11
N PRO A 358 3.63 -11.14 -9.24
CA PRO A 358 2.46 -11.63 -9.96
C PRO A 358 2.77 -12.84 -10.83
N THR A 359 1.76 -13.64 -11.16
CA THR A 359 1.88 -14.55 -12.31
C THR A 359 2.23 -13.75 -13.57
N LEU A 360 3.33 -14.09 -14.22
CA LEU A 360 3.70 -13.50 -15.50
C LEU A 360 3.44 -14.49 -16.63
N LYS A 361 2.87 -14.00 -17.74
CA LYS A 361 2.69 -14.77 -18.98
C LYS A 361 3.37 -14.04 -20.12
N ILE A 362 4.21 -14.75 -20.88
CA ILE A 362 4.92 -14.20 -22.04
C ILE A 362 4.33 -14.83 -23.30
N TYR A 363 3.79 -14.00 -24.18
CA TYR A 363 3.26 -14.42 -25.47
C TYR A 363 4.16 -13.94 -26.61
N GLY A 364 4.43 -14.81 -27.57
CA GLY A 364 4.96 -14.43 -28.88
C GLY A 364 3.80 -14.10 -29.82
N LEU A 365 3.92 -12.98 -30.54
CA LEU A 365 2.95 -12.60 -31.57
C LEU A 365 3.31 -13.28 -32.90
N PRO A 366 2.30 -13.69 -33.70
CA PRO A 366 2.55 -14.31 -34.99
C PRO A 366 3.27 -13.31 -35.91
N VAL A 367 4.25 -13.84 -36.64
CA VAL A 367 4.91 -13.11 -37.72
C VAL A 367 4.03 -13.32 -38.95
N GLU A 368 3.23 -12.32 -39.30
CA GLU A 368 2.64 -12.34 -40.64
C GLU A 368 3.77 -12.10 -41.67
N PRO A 369 3.80 -12.88 -42.77
CA PRO A 369 4.85 -12.84 -43.77
C PRO A 369 4.94 -11.50 -44.52
#